data_AF-A0A1G4RG65-F1
#
_entry.id   AF-A0A1G4RG65-F1
#
_cell.length_a   1.000
_cell.length_b   1.000
_cell.length_c   1.000
_cell.angle_alpha   90.00
_cell.angle_beta   90.00
_cell.angle_gamma   90.00
#
_symmetry.space_group_name_H-M   'P 1'
#
loop_
_entity.id
_entity.type
_entity.pdbx_description
1 polymer ?
#
loop_
_entity_poly.entity_id
_entity_poly.type
_entity_poly.pdbx_seq_one_letter_code
_entity_poly.pdbx_strand_id
1 'polypeptide(L)'
;MHSKVYYPVSSYINNDQRSIGINDTQDLHFGKIVERIVRRDHMGISEIARKLNVSRRTLYNWFNTKRLSFDIICQIGIVIEHDFSKEFPNEFALRFNSPNAEKDIETHEAKDAPLDAIYYWMDKYIKLLEKFNEALRNENTLKPD
;
A
#
# COMPACT_ATOMS: atom_id res chain seq x y z
N MET A 1 26.23 27.85 -45.46
CA MET A 1 24.81 28.23 -45.27
C MET A 1 24.06 27.01 -44.77
N HIS A 2 23.59 27.06 -43.53
CA HIS A 2 22.85 25.97 -42.88
C HIS A 2 21.40 25.97 -43.38
N SER A 3 20.91 24.85 -43.90
CA SER A 3 19.48 24.61 -44.10
C SER A 3 19.08 23.40 -43.26
N LYS A 4 18.25 23.64 -42.24
CA LYS A 4 17.67 22.60 -41.37
C LYS A 4 16.64 21.81 -42.19
N VAL A 5 16.87 20.51 -42.35
CA VAL A 5 15.87 19.61 -42.92
C VAL A 5 14.77 19.40 -41.89
N TYR A 6 13.59 19.94 -42.16
CA TYR A 6 12.39 19.73 -41.36
C TYR A 6 11.68 18.46 -41.86
N TYR A 7 11.42 17.51 -40.97
CA TYR A 7 10.61 16.32 -41.28
C TYR A 7 9.16 16.53 -40.82
N PRO A 8 8.15 16.17 -41.64
CA PRO A 8 6.74 16.38 -41.32
C PRO A 8 6.22 15.44 -40.22
N VAL A 9 5.25 15.93 -39.45
CA VAL A 9 4.63 15.31 -38.24
C VAL A 9 3.95 13.95 -38.48
N SER A 10 3.95 13.44 -39.72
CA SER A 10 3.29 12.17 -40.08
C SER A 10 4.06 10.90 -39.69
N SER A 11 5.26 11.00 -39.09
CA SER A 11 6.09 9.83 -38.72
C SER A 11 5.81 9.25 -37.34
N TYR A 12 4.77 9.70 -36.63
CA TYR A 12 4.38 9.14 -35.33
C TYR A 12 2.89 8.81 -35.29
N ILE A 13 2.46 7.81 -36.06
CA ILE A 13 1.19 7.12 -35.80
C ILE A 13 1.43 5.62 -35.99
N ASN A 14 1.74 4.92 -34.89
CA ASN A 14 1.65 3.46 -34.84
C ASN A 14 0.19 3.11 -34.59
N ASN A 15 -0.49 2.71 -35.66
CA ASN A 15 -1.82 2.14 -35.62
C ASN A 15 -1.69 0.65 -35.90
N ASP A 16 -1.77 -0.17 -34.86
CA ASP A 16 -2.19 -1.56 -35.05
C ASP A 16 -3.17 -1.91 -33.92
N GLN A 17 -4.41 -1.45 -34.13
CA GLN A 17 -5.57 -1.95 -33.42
C GLN A 17 -5.85 -3.38 -33.89
N ARG A 18 -5.52 -4.37 -33.06
CA ARG A 18 -6.29 -5.62 -33.00
C ARG A 18 -7.20 -5.58 -31.78
N SER A 19 -8.46 -5.26 -32.05
CA SER A 19 -9.59 -5.52 -31.17
C SER A 19 -9.73 -7.04 -30.96
N ILE A 20 -9.26 -7.54 -29.81
CA ILE A 20 -9.53 -8.89 -29.32
C ILE A 20 -9.88 -8.75 -27.84
N GLY A 21 -11.15 -8.98 -27.52
CA GLY A 21 -11.61 -9.52 -26.24
C GLY A 21 -11.34 -8.69 -24.97
N ILE A 22 -12.35 -7.95 -24.54
CA ILE A 22 -12.62 -7.77 -23.11
C ILE A 22 -12.75 -9.18 -22.51
N ASN A 23 -11.71 -9.65 -21.81
CA ASN A 23 -11.68 -10.72 -20.80
C ASN A 23 -10.22 -11.11 -20.51
N ASP A 24 -9.47 -10.24 -19.82
CA ASP A 24 -8.33 -10.66 -19.01
C ASP A 24 -8.06 -9.52 -18.03
N THR A 25 -8.61 -9.65 -16.81
CA THR A 25 -8.00 -8.99 -15.65
C THR A 25 -6.60 -9.54 -15.55
N GLN A 26 -5.65 -8.90 -16.22
CA GLN A 26 -4.23 -9.16 -16.12
C GLN A 26 -3.94 -9.29 -14.63
N ASP A 27 -3.55 -10.50 -14.23
CA ASP A 27 -3.47 -10.91 -12.83
C ASP A 27 -2.28 -10.20 -12.17
N LEU A 28 -2.45 -8.90 -11.93
CA LEU A 28 -1.41 -7.97 -11.50
C LEU A 28 -0.86 -8.44 -10.17
N HIS A 29 0.41 -8.82 -10.19
CA HIS A 29 1.12 -9.28 -9.01
C HIS A 29 1.79 -8.09 -8.31
N PHE A 30 1.09 -7.48 -7.36
CA PHE A 30 1.50 -6.23 -6.71
C PHE A 30 2.89 -6.34 -6.08
N GLY A 31 3.17 -7.46 -5.40
CA GLY A 31 4.49 -7.70 -4.79
C GLY A 31 5.65 -7.62 -5.79
N LYS A 32 5.46 -8.05 -7.05
CA LYS A 32 6.52 -8.05 -8.07
C LYS A 32 6.76 -6.67 -8.66
N ILE A 33 5.72 -5.84 -8.70
CA ILE A 33 5.84 -4.43 -9.09
C ILE A 33 6.62 -3.68 -8.02
N VAL A 34 6.24 -3.85 -6.75
CA VAL A 34 6.95 -3.25 -5.61
C VAL A 34 8.41 -3.71 -5.56
N GLU A 35 8.67 -5.00 -5.74
CA GLU A 35 10.05 -5.54 -5.79
C GLU A 35 10.91 -4.83 -6.83
N ARG A 36 10.36 -4.62 -8.04
CA ARG A 36 11.09 -3.97 -9.13
C ARG A 36 11.48 -2.53 -8.79
N ILE A 37 10.59 -1.80 -8.12
CA ILE A 37 10.83 -0.41 -7.72
C ILE A 37 11.84 -0.36 -6.57
N VAL A 38 11.61 -1.16 -5.53
CA VAL A 38 12.52 -1.27 -4.37
C VAL A 38 13.94 -1.66 -4.79
N ARG A 39 14.11 -2.54 -5.78
CA ARG A 39 15.45 -2.93 -6.27
C ARG A 39 16.15 -1.88 -7.11
N ARG A 40 15.43 -0.89 -7.64
CA ARG A 40 15.99 0.24 -8.38
C ARG A 40 16.31 1.41 -7.47
N ASP A 41 15.83 1.36 -6.22
CA ASP A 41 16.12 2.38 -5.25
C ASP A 41 17.62 2.36 -4.87
N HIS A 42 18.11 3.53 -4.48
CA HIS A 42 19.48 3.73 -4.01
C HIS A 42 19.75 3.02 -2.67
N MET A 43 18.71 2.74 -1.89
CA MET A 43 18.81 2.04 -0.62
C MET A 43 18.82 0.52 -0.79
N GLY A 44 19.70 -0.15 -0.04
CA GLY A 44 19.74 -1.61 -0.05
C GLY A 44 18.50 -2.22 0.62
N ILE A 45 18.07 -3.39 0.14
CA ILE A 45 16.92 -4.15 0.69
C ILE A 45 17.02 -4.35 2.21
N SER A 46 18.22 -4.59 2.72
CA SER A 46 18.47 -4.75 4.16
C SER A 46 18.16 -3.48 4.96
N GLU A 47 18.45 -2.32 4.39
CA GLU A 47 18.22 -1.03 5.05
C GLU A 47 16.75 -0.63 4.98
N ILE A 48 16.10 -0.89 3.84
CA ILE A 48 14.64 -0.72 3.69
C ILE A 48 13.89 -1.57 4.71
N ALA A 49 14.27 -2.85 4.86
CA ALA A 49 13.67 -3.73 5.87
C ALA A 49 13.85 -3.20 7.30
N ARG A 50 15.02 -2.63 7.61
CA ARG A 50 15.29 -2.00 8.90
C ARG A 50 14.42 -0.76 9.13
N LYS A 51 14.25 0.10 8.13
CA LYS A 51 13.38 1.29 8.21
C LYS A 51 11.91 0.92 8.36
N LEU A 52 11.47 -0.17 7.73
CA LEU A 52 10.11 -0.71 7.86
C LEU A 52 9.89 -1.50 9.17
N ASN A 53 10.93 -1.68 10.00
CA ASN A 53 10.89 -2.49 11.21
C ASN A 53 10.42 -3.95 10.98
N VAL A 54 10.83 -4.55 9.87
CA VAL A 54 10.51 -5.95 9.53
C VAL A 54 11.76 -6.75 9.19
N SER A 55 11.65 -8.08 9.28
CA SER A 55 12.73 -8.95 8.82
C SER A 55 12.88 -8.89 7.29
N ARG A 56 14.11 -9.07 6.78
CA ARG A 56 14.36 -9.21 5.33
C ARG A 56 13.51 -10.32 4.70
N ARG A 57 13.29 -11.41 5.44
CA ARG A 57 12.41 -12.53 5.01
C ARG A 57 10.98 -12.07 4.80
N THR A 58 10.44 -11.26 5.71
CA THR A 58 9.10 -10.68 5.58
C THR A 58 8.99 -9.81 4.34
N LEU A 59 10.00 -8.96 4.11
CA LEU A 59 10.04 -8.11 2.92
C LEU A 59 10.07 -8.94 1.62
N TYR A 60 10.86 -10.02 1.56
CA TYR A 60 10.84 -10.94 0.41
C TYR A 60 9.50 -11.68 0.25
N ASN A 61 8.83 -12.02 1.35
CA ASN A 61 7.51 -12.64 1.28
C ASN A 61 6.46 -11.68 0.70
N TRP A 62 6.52 -10.39 1.05
CA TRP A 62 5.67 -9.36 0.44
C TRP A 62 5.87 -9.25 -1.07
N PHE A 63 7.11 -9.37 -1.56
CA PHE A 63 7.39 -9.38 -3.00
C PHE A 63 6.78 -10.57 -3.75
N ASN A 64 6.58 -11.70 -3.06
CA ASN A 64 5.93 -12.89 -3.61
C ASN A 64 4.41 -12.93 -3.36
N THR A 65 3.85 -11.87 -2.76
CA THR A 65 2.41 -11.77 -2.51
C THR A 65 1.71 -11.12 -3.69
N LYS A 66 0.78 -11.85 -4.33
CA LYS A 66 0.06 -11.40 -5.53
C LYS A 66 -0.80 -10.16 -5.26
N ARG A 67 -1.58 -10.18 -4.17
CA ARG A 67 -2.37 -9.04 -3.69
C ARG A 67 -1.78 -8.53 -2.39
N LEU A 68 -0.77 -7.67 -2.49
CA LEU A 68 -0.19 -7.01 -1.32
C LEU A 68 -1.13 -5.90 -0.84
N SER A 69 -1.32 -5.75 0.47
CA SER A 69 -2.20 -4.72 1.01
C SER A 69 -1.68 -3.32 0.71
N PHE A 70 -2.58 -2.38 0.38
CA PHE A 70 -2.23 -1.00 0.08
C PHE A 70 -1.48 -0.30 1.20
N ASP A 71 -1.82 -0.56 2.47
CA ASP A 71 -1.13 0.07 3.60
C ASP A 71 0.36 -0.27 3.62
N ILE A 72 0.73 -1.51 3.29
CA ILE A 72 2.13 -1.94 3.16
C ILE A 72 2.79 -1.27 1.96
N ILE A 73 2.09 -1.17 0.81
CA ILE A 73 2.61 -0.49 -0.39
C ILE A 73 2.91 0.97 -0.08
N CYS A 74 2.00 1.67 0.61
CA CYS A 74 2.19 3.05 1.04
C CYS A 74 3.35 3.20 2.03
N GLN A 75 3.46 2.31 3.03
CA GLN A 75 4.59 2.31 3.97
C GLN A 75 5.93 2.14 3.25
N ILE A 76 6.01 1.21 2.31
CA ILE A 76 7.21 1.04 1.48
C ILE A 76 7.48 2.32 0.69
N GLY A 77 6.44 2.90 0.06
CA GLY A 77 6.54 4.14 -0.72
C GLY A 77 7.09 5.31 0.07
N ILE A 78 6.65 5.48 1.33
CA ILE A 78 7.19 6.50 2.23
C ILE A 78 8.67 6.26 2.53
N VAL A 79 9.07 5.00 2.76
CA VAL A 79 10.47 4.66 3.09
C VAL A 79 11.43 4.88 1.93
N ILE A 80 10.99 4.62 0.69
CA ILE A 80 11.79 4.79 -0.52
C ILE A 80 11.50 6.09 -1.28
N GLU A 81 10.67 6.97 -0.70
CA GLU A 81 10.23 8.24 -1.29
C GLU A 81 9.64 8.07 -2.72
N HIS A 82 8.90 6.97 -2.94
CA HIS A 82 8.26 6.66 -4.23
C HIS A 82 6.74 6.68 -4.11
N ASP A 83 6.10 7.34 -5.09
CA ASP A 83 4.65 7.37 -5.23
C ASP A 83 4.17 6.21 -6.12
N PHE A 84 3.50 5.24 -5.49
CA PHE A 84 2.96 4.04 -6.13
C PHE A 84 1.63 4.25 -6.87
N SER A 85 1.05 5.45 -6.84
CA SER A 85 -0.22 5.76 -7.53
C SER A 85 -0.13 5.59 -9.05
N LYS A 86 1.06 5.76 -9.63
CA LYS A 86 1.33 5.62 -11.07
C LYS A 86 1.27 4.17 -11.53
N GLU A 87 1.67 3.25 -10.66
CA GLU A 87 1.69 1.81 -10.96
C GLU A 87 0.36 1.12 -10.64
N PHE A 88 -0.44 1.71 -9.75
CA PHE A 88 -1.74 1.16 -9.31
C PHE A 88 -2.88 2.19 -9.44
N PRO A 89 -3.11 2.77 -10.64
CA PRO A 89 -4.04 3.89 -10.79
C PRO A 89 -5.49 3.51 -10.47
N ASN A 90 -5.93 2.32 -10.86
CA ASN A 90 -7.30 1.86 -10.65
C ASN A 90 -7.58 1.55 -9.18
N GLU A 91 -6.60 0.97 -8.51
CA GLU A 91 -6.76 0.51 -7.15
C GLU A 91 -6.65 1.65 -6.14
N PHE A 92 -5.78 2.64 -6.40
CA PHE A 92 -5.79 3.88 -5.62
C PHE A 92 -7.06 4.69 -5.89
N ALA A 93 -7.52 4.77 -7.15
CA ALA A 93 -8.79 5.43 -7.46
C ALA A 93 -9.98 4.78 -6.72
N LEU A 94 -10.02 3.46 -6.57
CA LEU A 94 -11.07 2.78 -5.80
C LEU A 94 -11.02 3.13 -4.31
N ARG A 95 -9.82 3.27 -3.73
CA ARG A 95 -9.65 3.70 -2.33
C ARG A 95 -10.16 5.12 -2.14
N PHE A 96 -9.80 6.05 -3.01
CA PHE A 96 -10.19 7.47 -2.90
C PHE A 96 -11.64 7.77 -3.25
N ASN A 97 -12.27 7.00 -4.15
CA ASN A 97 -13.70 7.14 -4.47
C ASN A 97 -14.63 6.39 -3.50
N SER A 98 -14.08 5.72 -2.48
CA SER A 98 -14.89 5.21 -1.38
C SER A 98 -15.38 6.40 -0.54
N PRO A 99 -16.68 6.52 -0.22
CA PRO A 99 -17.23 7.64 0.55
C PRO A 99 -16.69 7.77 2.00
N ASN A 100 -15.71 6.96 2.37
CA ASN A 100 -14.97 7.03 3.63
C ASN A 100 -13.54 7.58 3.48
N ALA A 101 -13.08 7.93 2.26
CA ALA A 101 -11.69 8.29 1.98
C ALA A 101 -11.38 9.79 2.06
N GLU A 102 -12.39 10.63 2.30
CA GLU A 102 -12.22 12.08 2.46
C GLU A 102 -11.51 12.50 3.77
N LYS A 103 -11.08 11.56 4.61
CA LYS A 103 -10.38 11.86 5.88
C LYS A 103 -8.86 11.71 5.87
N ASP A 104 -8.26 11.23 4.79
CA ASP A 104 -6.84 10.85 4.78
C ASP A 104 -5.92 11.79 3.97
N ILE A 105 -6.43 12.89 3.41
CA ILE A 105 -5.63 13.81 2.58
C ILE A 105 -5.63 15.22 3.16
N GLU A 106 -5.07 15.40 4.35
CA GLU A 106 -4.53 16.70 4.76
C GLU A 106 -3.15 16.52 5.40
N THR A 107 -2.15 16.88 4.59
CA THR A 107 -0.89 17.53 4.98
C THR A 107 0.09 16.75 5.86
N HIS A 108 1.18 16.33 5.22
CA HIS A 108 2.47 16.04 5.84
C HIS A 108 3.01 17.28 6.58
N GLU A 109 2.60 17.46 7.83
CA GLU A 109 3.43 18.14 8.83
C GLU A 109 3.41 17.28 10.10
N ALA A 110 4.59 17.07 10.68
CA ALA A 110 4.80 16.28 11.88
C ALA A 110 3.78 16.66 12.98
N LYS A 111 2.89 15.72 13.30
CA LYS A 111 2.16 15.61 14.57
C LYS A 111 1.56 14.22 14.66
N ASP A 112 1.49 13.75 15.88
CA ASP A 112 1.05 12.43 16.33
C ASP A 112 -0.17 11.92 15.55
N ALA A 113 -0.26 10.59 15.38
CA ALA A 113 -1.40 9.93 14.76
C ALA A 113 -2.72 10.56 15.26
N PRO A 114 -3.74 10.77 14.39
CA PRO A 114 -4.94 11.50 14.76
C PRO A 114 -5.44 11.00 16.11
N LEU A 115 -5.52 11.89 17.11
CA LEU A 115 -5.88 11.46 18.48
C LEU A 115 -7.14 10.59 18.46
N ASP A 116 -8.06 10.86 17.54
CA ASP A 116 -9.27 10.07 17.28
C ASP A 116 -9.00 8.60 16.90
N ALA A 117 -7.99 8.34 16.07
CA ALA A 117 -7.56 6.99 15.74
C ALA A 117 -6.97 6.30 16.97
N ILE A 118 -6.15 7.00 17.75
CA ILE A 118 -5.57 6.46 19.00
C ILE A 118 -6.68 6.13 20.01
N TYR A 119 -7.64 7.05 20.22
CA TYR A 119 -8.78 6.84 21.12
C TYR A 119 -9.68 5.70 20.67
N TYR A 120 -9.91 5.56 19.36
CA TYR A 120 -10.68 4.44 18.80
C TYR A 120 -10.03 3.10 19.13
N TRP A 121 -8.71 2.97 18.89
CA TRP A 121 -7.99 1.74 19.19
C TRP A 121 -7.86 1.50 20.70
N MET A 122 -7.72 2.56 21.51
CA MET A 122 -7.71 2.48 22.97
C MET A 122 -9.04 1.95 23.52
N ASP A 123 -10.17 2.47 23.05
CA ASP A 123 -11.51 1.99 23.43
C ASP A 123 -11.72 0.51 23.03
N LYS A 124 -11.27 0.12 21.84
CA LYS A 124 -11.31 -1.29 21.41
C LYS A 124 -10.45 -2.20 22.30
N TYR A 125 -9.29 -1.73 22.73
CA TYR A 125 -8.39 -2.45 23.63
C TYR A 125 -8.98 -2.58 25.05
N ILE A 126 -9.54 -1.49 25.60
CA ILE A 126 -10.22 -1.51 26.91
C ILE A 126 -11.36 -2.52 26.89
N LYS A 127 -12.24 -2.47 25.88
CA LYS A 127 -13.36 -3.42 25.75
C LYS A 127 -12.91 -4.88 25.65
N LEU A 128 -11.76 -5.12 25.01
CA LEU A 128 -11.19 -6.46 24.94
C LEU A 128 -10.71 -6.95 26.31
N LEU A 129 -10.00 -6.09 27.07
CA LEU A 129 -9.56 -6.40 28.43
C LEU A 129 -10.73 -6.62 29.37
N GLU A 130 -11.78 -5.81 29.27
CA GLU A 130 -13.00 -5.97 30.07
C GLU A 130 -13.65 -7.33 29.83
N LYS A 131 -13.84 -7.73 28.56
CA LYS A 131 -14.38 -9.04 28.20
C LYS A 131 -13.50 -10.20 28.68
N PHE A 132 -12.19 -10.05 28.59
CA PHE A 132 -11.25 -11.06 29.07
C PHE A 132 -11.32 -11.21 30.59
N ASN A 133 -11.35 -10.09 31.32
CA ASN A 133 -11.51 -10.09 32.77
C ASN A 133 -12.87 -10.64 33.20
N GLU A 134 -13.94 -10.37 32.45
CA GLU A 134 -15.26 -10.97 32.66
C GLU A 134 -15.23 -12.48 32.49
N ALA A 135 -14.60 -12.98 31.42
CA ALA A 135 -14.43 -14.41 31.18
C ALA A 135 -13.67 -15.09 32.33
N LEU A 136 -12.54 -14.50 32.77
CA LEU A 136 -11.77 -14.99 33.92
C LEU A 136 -12.58 -14.95 35.23
N ARG A 137 -13.38 -13.92 35.45
CA ARG A 137 -14.24 -13.83 36.64
C ARG A 137 -15.32 -14.90 36.63
N ASN A 138 -15.94 -15.14 35.48
CA ASN A 138 -16.98 -16.15 35.33
C ASN A 138 -16.42 -17.57 35.56
N GLU A 139 -15.20 -17.85 35.09
CA GLU A 139 -14.50 -19.11 35.39
C GLU A 139 -14.23 -19.31 36.89
N ASN A 140 -13.89 -18.25 37.62
CA ASN A 140 -13.67 -18.32 39.07
C ASN A 140 -14.97 -18.45 39.88
N THR A 141 -16.12 -18.06 39.34
CA THR A 141 -17.43 -18.20 40.02
C THR A 141 -18.10 -19.57 39.83
N LEU A 142 -17.59 -20.41 38.93
CA LEU A 142 -18.12 -21.76 38.66
C LEU A 142 -17.50 -22.86 39.54
N LYS A 143 -16.70 -22.48 40.53
CA LYS A 143 -16.21 -23.40 41.57
C LYS A 143 -16.77 -23.00 42.95
N PRO A 144 -18.02 -23.37 43.26
CA PRO A 144 -18.44 -23.49 44.64
C PRO A 144 -17.82 -24.77 45.24
N ASP A 145 -17.23 -24.64 46.44
CA ASP A 145 -16.93 -25.77 47.34
C ASP A 145 -18.22 -26.52 47.74
#